data_AF-A0A7S3E3B5-F1
#
_entry.id   AF-A0A7S3E3B5-F1
#
_cell.length_a   1.000
_cell.length_b   1.000
_cell.length_c   1.000
_cell.angle_alpha   90.00
_cell.angle_beta   90.00
_cell.angle_gamma   90.00
#
_symmetry.space_group_name_H-M   'P 1'
#
loop_
_entity.id
_entity.type
_entity.pdbx_description
1 polymer ?
#
loop_
_entity_poly.entity_id
_entity_poly.type
_entity_poly.pdbx_seq_one_letter_code
_entity_poly.pdbx_strand_id
1 'polypeptide(L)'
;AAVVLTFSAGVVPTIQILSPRLQGQAWPAVWKAYEKSAPWSIVNSYGLFRRMTGVGDEGGEGNLVRRPELQIEGSFDGVNWIPYNFTFKPGDVLQAPPWVAPHQPRLDWQMWFAALNPNLDRWFLHFLYKLLLNEEAVLALLGKGRNQAFAERPPTFVKVSRWSYNFTRSSADAEWWGRTYDGEHLRPLRKDDEALQSILRESGYLKAETHLETAEDWVENSRRRSRRTGSQGGGASNVWASHRSDLLLALLTLLLILPTGVRCVRDLRGGRTKRKTE
;
A
#
# COMPACT_ATOMS: atom_id res chain seq x y z
N ALA A 1 -44.17 -2.71 13.80
CA ALA A 1 -44.10 -1.52 12.91
C ALA A 1 -42.67 -1.23 12.44
N ALA A 2 -41.71 -0.96 13.33
CA ALA A 2 -40.34 -0.61 12.95
C ALA A 2 -39.62 -1.68 12.09
N VAL A 3 -39.70 -2.96 12.46
CA VAL A 3 -39.12 -4.08 11.68
C VAL A 3 -39.66 -4.13 10.25
N VAL A 4 -40.99 -3.97 10.10
CA VAL A 4 -41.65 -3.97 8.79
C VAL A 4 -41.18 -2.77 7.96
N LEU A 5 -41.08 -1.58 8.57
CA LEU A 5 -40.58 -0.38 7.89
C LEU A 5 -39.12 -0.52 7.46
N THR A 6 -38.26 -1.08 8.30
CA THR A 6 -36.85 -1.35 7.97
C THR A 6 -36.73 -2.38 6.84
N PHE A 7 -37.50 -3.47 6.90
CA PHE A 7 -37.50 -4.49 5.85
C PHE A 7 -38.04 -3.95 4.53
N SER A 8 -39.15 -3.19 4.56
CA SER A 8 -39.69 -2.50 3.38
C SER A 8 -38.70 -1.49 2.81
N ALA A 9 -38.05 -0.68 3.64
CA ALA A 9 -37.03 0.26 3.19
C ALA A 9 -35.81 -0.46 2.57
N GLY A 10 -35.49 -1.68 3.03
CA GLY A 10 -34.42 -2.52 2.47
C GLY A 10 -34.69 -3.05 1.07
N VAL A 11 -35.96 -3.07 0.62
CA VAL A 11 -36.33 -3.47 -0.75
C VAL A 11 -35.78 -2.49 -1.79
N VAL A 12 -35.71 -1.20 -1.46
CA VAL A 12 -35.24 -0.16 -2.38
C VAL A 12 -33.79 -0.38 -2.85
N PRO A 13 -32.77 -0.48 -1.97
CA PRO A 13 -31.41 -0.75 -2.39
C PRO A 13 -31.26 -2.09 -3.12
N THR A 14 -32.05 -3.10 -2.78
CA THR A 14 -32.05 -4.41 -3.46
C THR A 14 -32.58 -4.31 -4.90
N ILE A 15 -33.70 -3.63 -5.12
CA ILE A 15 -34.27 -3.39 -6.46
C ILE A 15 -33.31 -2.57 -7.32
N GLN A 16 -32.69 -1.54 -6.73
CA GLN A 16 -31.71 -0.70 -7.43
C GLN A 16 -30.49 -1.50 -7.91
N ILE A 17 -30.08 -2.55 -7.21
CA ILE A 17 -28.95 -3.42 -7.58
C ILE A 17 -29.36 -4.44 -8.64
N LEU A 18 -30.51 -5.10 -8.46
CA LEU A 18 -30.88 -6.27 -9.28
C LEU A 18 -31.31 -5.90 -10.70
N SER A 19 -32.01 -4.77 -10.89
CA SER A 19 -32.29 -4.31 -12.24
C SER A 19 -32.70 -2.83 -12.29
N PRO A 20 -32.16 -2.05 -13.26
CA PRO A 20 -32.64 -0.69 -13.53
C PRO A 20 -34.12 -0.64 -13.92
N ARG A 21 -34.64 -1.71 -14.56
CA ARG A 21 -36.04 -1.80 -15.03
C ARG A 21 -37.07 -1.87 -13.90
N LEU A 22 -36.70 -2.46 -12.75
CA LEU A 22 -37.61 -2.58 -11.60
C LEU A 22 -37.63 -1.32 -10.72
N GLN A 23 -36.73 -0.34 -10.94
CA GLN A 23 -36.66 0.89 -10.15
C GLN A 23 -37.98 1.69 -10.17
N GLY A 24 -38.70 1.68 -11.31
CA GLY A 24 -39.99 2.35 -11.46
C GLY A 24 -41.20 1.56 -10.96
N GLN A 25 -41.03 0.30 -10.54
CA GLN A 25 -42.15 -0.60 -10.16
C GLN A 25 -42.36 -0.73 -8.65
N ALA A 26 -41.47 -0.19 -7.82
CA ALA A 26 -41.65 -0.23 -6.38
C ALA A 26 -42.75 0.74 -5.91
N TRP A 27 -43.57 0.29 -4.95
CA TRP A 27 -44.68 1.07 -4.42
C TRP A 27 -44.19 2.41 -3.80
N PRO A 28 -44.83 3.56 -4.04
CA PRO A 28 -44.37 4.87 -3.55
C PRO A 28 -44.09 4.97 -2.03
N ALA A 29 -44.92 4.32 -1.21
CA ALA A 29 -44.73 4.16 0.23
C ALA A 29 -43.40 3.49 0.63
N VAL A 30 -42.88 2.55 -0.19
CA VAL A 30 -41.58 1.90 0.04
C VAL A 30 -40.44 2.89 -0.18
N TRP A 31 -40.52 3.71 -1.23
CA TRP A 31 -39.59 4.81 -1.48
C TRP A 31 -39.62 5.85 -0.36
N LYS A 32 -40.82 6.27 0.06
CA LYS A 32 -40.98 7.24 1.14
C LYS A 32 -40.46 6.72 2.49
N ALA A 33 -40.59 5.42 2.75
CA ALA A 33 -40.01 4.78 3.93
C ALA A 33 -38.48 4.77 3.87
N TYR A 34 -37.91 4.43 2.71
CA TYR A 34 -36.46 4.48 2.47
C TYR A 34 -35.90 5.89 2.64
N GLU A 35 -36.46 6.89 1.95
CA GLU A 35 -36.04 8.30 2.04
C GLU A 35 -36.07 8.83 3.47
N LYS A 36 -37.15 8.53 4.20
CA LYS A 36 -37.22 8.92 5.61
C LYS A 36 -36.15 8.23 6.44
N SER A 37 -35.83 6.97 6.16
CA SER A 37 -34.83 6.20 6.91
C SER A 37 -33.37 6.52 6.52
N ALA A 38 -33.15 7.15 5.36
CA ALA A 38 -31.83 7.37 4.77
C ALA A 38 -30.87 8.20 5.62
N PRO A 39 -31.28 9.27 6.34
CA PRO A 39 -30.38 10.05 7.19
C PRO A 39 -29.68 9.22 8.28
N TRP A 40 -30.30 8.12 8.70
CA TRP A 40 -29.75 7.23 9.73
C TRP A 40 -28.98 6.03 9.15
N SER A 41 -28.88 5.93 7.81
CA SER A 41 -28.21 4.81 7.13
C SER A 41 -28.67 3.42 7.61
N ILE A 42 -29.95 3.29 8.03
CA ILE A 42 -30.54 2.05 8.55
C ILE A 42 -30.53 0.95 7.50
N VAL A 43 -30.71 1.31 6.23
CA VAL A 43 -30.62 0.43 5.08
C VAL A 43 -29.69 1.07 4.07
N ASN A 44 -28.67 0.30 3.67
CA ASN A 44 -27.68 0.72 2.69
C ASN A 44 -27.46 -0.41 1.69
N SER A 45 -27.22 -0.03 0.44
CA SER A 45 -26.75 -0.93 -0.60
C SER A 45 -25.24 -1.07 -0.46
N TYR A 46 -24.81 -1.85 0.55
CA TYR A 46 -23.39 -2.20 0.66
C TYR A 46 -23.01 -3.09 -0.52
N GLY A 47 -22.11 -2.59 -1.35
CA GLY A 47 -21.49 -3.35 -2.42
C GLY A 47 -20.03 -2.95 -2.49
N LEU A 48 -19.13 -3.88 -2.17
CA LEU A 48 -17.68 -3.65 -2.18
C LEU A 48 -17.20 -3.10 -3.54
N PHE A 49 -17.88 -3.45 -4.65
CA PHE A 49 -17.69 -2.91 -5.99
C PHE A 49 -19.04 -2.79 -6.72
N ARG A 50 -19.84 -1.78 -6.36
CA ARG A 50 -21.20 -1.58 -6.90
C ARG A 50 -21.25 -1.44 -8.43
N ARG A 51 -20.14 -1.02 -9.04
CA ARG A 51 -19.83 -1.22 -10.46
C ARG A 51 -18.43 -1.83 -10.53
N MET A 52 -18.34 -3.07 -10.99
CA MET A 52 -17.06 -3.72 -11.28
C MET A 52 -16.46 -3.09 -12.55
N THR A 53 -15.15 -2.96 -12.59
CA THR A 53 -14.45 -2.52 -13.80
C THR A 53 -14.42 -3.67 -14.81
N GLY A 54 -14.86 -3.40 -16.03
CA GLY A 54 -15.23 -4.42 -17.02
C GLY A 54 -16.61 -4.23 -17.64
N VAL A 55 -17.35 -3.18 -17.30
CA VAL A 55 -18.57 -2.78 -18.04
C VAL A 55 -18.18 -1.91 -19.23
N GLY A 56 -18.44 -2.40 -20.45
CA GLY A 56 -18.24 -1.67 -21.71
C GLY A 56 -19.13 -0.46 -21.87
N ASP A 57 -18.77 0.31 -22.90
CA ASP A 57 -19.23 1.62 -23.37
C ASP A 57 -19.74 2.58 -22.29
N GLU A 58 -19.38 3.86 -22.37
CA GLU A 58 -19.87 4.89 -21.43
C GLU A 58 -21.42 4.96 -21.36
N GLY A 59 -22.13 4.32 -22.32
CA GLY A 59 -23.58 4.12 -22.37
C GLY A 59 -24.16 2.83 -21.75
N GLY A 60 -23.35 1.88 -21.26
CA GLY A 60 -23.84 0.75 -20.46
C GLY A 60 -24.60 -0.37 -21.21
N GLU A 61 -24.41 -0.52 -22.52
CA GLU A 61 -25.10 -1.55 -23.33
C GLU A 61 -24.51 -2.98 -23.18
N GLY A 62 -23.45 -3.15 -22.39
CA GLY A 62 -23.04 -4.46 -21.84
C GLY A 62 -22.42 -5.46 -22.83
N ASN A 63 -22.21 -5.08 -24.10
CA ASN A 63 -21.71 -5.99 -25.14
C ASN A 63 -20.19 -6.00 -25.34
N LEU A 64 -19.42 -5.23 -24.57
CA LEU A 64 -17.95 -5.29 -24.58
C LEU A 64 -17.46 -5.25 -23.13
N VAL A 65 -16.50 -6.08 -22.74
CA VAL A 65 -15.82 -5.94 -21.44
C VAL A 65 -14.46 -5.32 -21.74
N ARG A 66 -14.18 -4.11 -21.26
CA ARG A 66 -12.83 -3.50 -21.35
C ARG A 66 -12.21 -3.43 -19.97
N ARG A 67 -11.60 -4.53 -19.55
CA ARG A 67 -10.85 -4.58 -18.30
C ARG A 67 -9.44 -4.03 -18.55
N PRO A 68 -9.08 -2.87 -17.99
CA PRO A 68 -7.74 -2.35 -18.13
C PRO A 68 -6.76 -3.18 -17.30
N GLU A 69 -5.61 -3.48 -17.88
CA GLU A 69 -4.53 -4.24 -17.27
C GLU A 69 -3.19 -3.59 -17.60
N LEU A 70 -2.30 -3.51 -16.61
CA LEU A 70 -0.92 -3.12 -16.83
C LEU A 70 -0.09 -4.36 -17.14
N GLN A 71 0.66 -4.29 -18.24
CA GLN A 71 1.69 -5.24 -18.60
C GLN A 71 3.06 -4.61 -18.32
N ILE A 72 3.84 -5.28 -17.49
CA ILE A 72 5.20 -4.87 -17.15
C ILE A 72 6.14 -5.70 -18.01
N GLU A 73 7.12 -5.05 -18.63
CA GLU A 73 8.09 -5.73 -19.49
C GLU A 73 9.51 -5.30 -19.11
N GLY A 74 10.41 -6.27 -19.03
CA GLY A 74 11.83 -6.05 -18.83
C GLY A 74 12.59 -6.12 -20.16
N SER A 75 13.69 -5.39 -20.27
CA SER A 75 14.56 -5.43 -21.43
C SER A 75 16.01 -5.22 -21.03
N PHE A 76 16.93 -5.80 -21.80
CA PHE A 76 18.36 -5.59 -21.62
C PHE A 76 18.92 -4.47 -22.49
N ASP A 77 18.30 -4.20 -23.63
CA ASP A 77 18.76 -3.31 -24.70
C ASP A 77 17.78 -2.15 -24.98
N GLY A 78 16.58 -2.19 -24.41
CA GLY A 78 15.50 -1.22 -24.65
C GLY A 78 14.72 -1.49 -25.94
N VAL A 79 15.02 -2.57 -26.67
CA VAL A 79 14.41 -2.93 -27.95
C VAL A 79 13.62 -4.22 -27.83
N ASN A 80 14.23 -5.26 -27.23
CA ASN A 80 13.60 -6.55 -27.02
C ASN A 80 12.99 -6.59 -25.62
N TRP A 81 11.67 -6.68 -25.57
CA TRP A 81 10.89 -6.61 -24.33
C TRP A 81 10.30 -7.98 -23.98
N ILE A 82 10.48 -8.38 -22.73
CA ILE A 82 10.02 -9.67 -22.20
C ILE A 82 9.01 -9.39 -21.09
N PRO A 83 7.77 -9.91 -21.20
CA PRO A 83 6.72 -9.61 -20.24
C PRO A 83 6.91 -10.36 -18.91
N TYR A 84 6.64 -9.66 -17.82
CA TYR A 84 6.47 -10.26 -16.50
C TYR A 84 5.06 -10.83 -16.38
N ASN A 85 4.97 -12.15 -16.29
CA ASN A 85 3.69 -12.83 -16.14
C ASN A 85 3.35 -13.00 -14.66
N PHE A 86 2.12 -12.64 -14.29
CA PHE A 86 1.56 -12.76 -12.94
C PHE A 86 0.82 -14.08 -12.78
N THR A 87 0.48 -14.47 -11.54
CA THR A 87 -0.08 -15.81 -11.28
C THR A 87 -1.57 -15.89 -11.63
N PHE A 88 -2.37 -14.90 -11.23
CA PHE A 88 -3.83 -14.98 -11.24
C PHE A 88 -4.51 -13.88 -12.07
N LYS A 89 -3.89 -12.72 -12.28
CA LYS A 89 -4.47 -11.69 -13.16
C LYS A 89 -4.37 -12.09 -14.64
N PRO A 90 -5.25 -11.54 -15.51
CA PRO A 90 -5.14 -11.71 -16.95
C PRO A 90 -3.75 -11.29 -17.47
N GLY A 91 -3.23 -12.05 -18.43
CA GLY A 91 -1.91 -11.86 -19.01
C GLY A 91 -1.83 -12.51 -20.38
N ASP A 92 -1.20 -13.68 -20.45
CA ASP A 92 -1.17 -14.47 -21.68
C ASP A 92 -2.60 -14.82 -22.16
N VAL A 93 -2.91 -14.49 -23.41
CA VAL A 93 -4.22 -14.71 -24.03
C VAL A 93 -4.52 -16.18 -24.22
N LEU A 94 -3.50 -17.04 -24.31
CA LEU A 94 -3.64 -18.48 -24.43
C LEU A 94 -3.78 -19.17 -23.07
N GLN A 95 -3.52 -18.47 -21.96
CA GLN A 95 -3.61 -19.03 -20.63
C GLN A 95 -5.03 -18.91 -20.07
N ALA A 96 -5.60 -20.07 -19.72
CA ALA A 96 -6.88 -20.12 -19.02
C ALA A 96 -6.82 -19.40 -17.66
N PRO A 97 -7.88 -18.69 -17.25
CA PRO A 97 -7.97 -18.12 -15.91
C PRO A 97 -7.86 -19.23 -14.85
N PRO A 98 -6.92 -19.15 -13.90
CA PRO A 98 -6.78 -20.14 -12.85
C PRO A 98 -7.89 -20.01 -11.79
N TRP A 99 -8.21 -21.12 -11.13
CA TRP A 99 -9.06 -21.08 -9.94
C TRP A 99 -8.23 -20.56 -8.75
N VAL A 100 -8.70 -19.47 -8.13
CA VAL A 100 -7.94 -18.74 -7.10
C VAL A 100 -8.54 -18.89 -5.71
N ALA A 101 -9.84 -19.16 -5.59
CA ALA A 101 -10.47 -19.29 -4.28
C ALA A 101 -9.84 -20.46 -3.49
N PRO A 102 -9.72 -20.38 -2.15
CA PRO A 102 -10.00 -19.26 -1.26
C PRO A 102 -8.82 -18.26 -1.12
N HIS A 103 -7.74 -18.43 -1.89
CA HIS A 103 -6.58 -17.55 -1.86
C HIS A 103 -6.94 -16.14 -2.37
N GLN A 104 -6.28 -15.12 -1.81
CA GLN A 104 -6.45 -13.72 -2.20
C GLN A 104 -5.09 -13.15 -2.63
N PRO A 105 -4.74 -13.21 -3.92
CA PRO A 105 -3.44 -12.78 -4.40
C PRO A 105 -3.33 -11.25 -4.28
N ARG A 106 -2.58 -10.81 -3.27
CA ARG A 106 -2.51 -9.39 -2.90
C ARG A 106 -1.86 -8.55 -4.00
N LEU A 107 -0.81 -9.04 -4.65
CA LEU A 107 -0.14 -8.31 -5.73
C LEU A 107 -1.04 -8.18 -6.96
N ASP A 108 -1.59 -9.28 -7.48
CA ASP A 108 -2.51 -9.29 -8.63
C ASP A 108 -3.71 -8.36 -8.39
N TRP A 109 -4.22 -8.33 -7.15
CA TRP A 109 -5.29 -7.42 -6.75
C TRP A 109 -4.86 -5.96 -6.72
N GLN A 110 -3.66 -5.65 -6.23
CA GLN A 110 -3.11 -4.28 -6.27
C GLN A 110 -2.85 -3.82 -7.72
N MET A 111 -2.41 -4.73 -8.60
CA MET A 111 -2.23 -4.43 -10.03
C MET A 111 -3.53 -4.05 -10.72
N TRP A 112 -4.65 -4.64 -10.31
CA TRP A 112 -5.97 -4.25 -10.80
C TRP A 112 -6.28 -2.78 -10.47
N PHE A 113 -6.02 -2.33 -9.24
CA PHE A 113 -6.17 -0.90 -8.89
C PHE A 113 -5.19 -0.01 -9.63
N ALA A 114 -3.93 -0.44 -9.77
CA ALA A 114 -2.91 0.31 -10.50
C ALA A 114 -3.34 0.58 -11.95
N ALA A 115 -4.00 -0.37 -12.61
CA ALA A 115 -4.50 -0.19 -13.97
C ALA A 115 -5.67 0.82 -14.09
N LEU A 116 -6.39 1.07 -13.01
CA LEU A 116 -7.50 2.02 -12.96
C LEU A 116 -7.05 3.44 -12.67
N ASN A 117 -5.91 3.58 -11.98
CA ASN A 117 -5.37 4.88 -11.62
C ASN A 117 -4.53 5.44 -12.78
N PRO A 118 -4.84 6.63 -13.32
CA PRO A 118 -3.94 7.28 -14.27
C PRO A 118 -2.65 7.78 -13.59
N ASN A 119 -2.66 7.98 -12.27
CA ASN A 119 -1.50 8.40 -11.50
C ASN A 119 -0.69 7.19 -11.02
N LEU A 120 0.63 7.36 -10.98
CA LEU A 120 1.54 6.31 -10.55
C LEU A 120 1.63 6.26 -9.02
N ASP A 121 1.23 5.13 -8.44
CA ASP A 121 1.37 4.91 -7.01
C ASP A 121 2.83 4.67 -6.62
N ARG A 122 3.25 5.21 -5.46
CA ARG A 122 4.62 5.11 -4.96
C ARG A 122 5.07 3.66 -4.72
N TRP A 123 4.15 2.80 -4.24
CA TRP A 123 4.45 1.37 -4.04
C TRP A 123 4.73 0.68 -5.37
N PHE A 124 4.05 1.09 -6.45
CA PHE A 124 4.21 0.50 -7.77
C PHE A 124 5.55 0.88 -8.37
N LEU A 125 5.97 2.13 -8.26
CA LEU A 125 7.32 2.56 -8.67
C LEU A 125 8.42 1.83 -7.88
N HIS A 126 8.22 1.62 -6.59
CA HIS A 126 9.14 0.82 -5.78
C HIS A 126 9.17 -0.65 -6.24
N PHE A 127 8.03 -1.23 -6.56
CA PHE A 127 7.93 -2.57 -7.13
C PHE A 127 8.70 -2.68 -8.46
N LEU A 128 8.53 -1.75 -9.40
CA LEU A 128 9.30 -1.71 -10.66
C LEU A 128 10.81 -1.57 -10.41
N TYR A 129 11.20 -0.75 -9.44
CA TYR A 129 12.59 -0.62 -9.03
C TYR A 129 13.17 -1.93 -8.49
N LYS A 130 12.40 -2.69 -7.71
CA LYS A 130 12.84 -4.02 -7.25
C LYS A 130 12.92 -5.05 -8.37
N LEU A 131 12.10 -4.92 -9.43
CA LEU A 131 12.25 -5.74 -10.64
C LEU A 131 13.54 -5.40 -11.41
N LEU A 132 13.90 -4.11 -11.50
CA LEU A 132 15.18 -3.66 -12.07
C LEU A 132 16.40 -4.16 -11.28
N LEU A 133 16.24 -4.42 -9.99
CA LEU A 133 17.27 -5.05 -9.15
C LEU A 133 17.22 -6.58 -9.16
N ASN A 134 16.20 -7.16 -9.79
CA ASN A 134 15.95 -8.60 -9.83
C ASN A 134 15.89 -9.23 -8.42
N GLU A 135 15.19 -8.55 -7.51
CA GLU A 135 15.10 -9.00 -6.11
C GLU A 135 14.24 -10.26 -5.98
N GLU A 136 14.84 -11.33 -5.47
CA GLU A 136 14.22 -12.67 -5.42
C GLU A 136 12.87 -12.67 -4.70
N ALA A 137 12.75 -11.96 -3.56
CA ALA A 137 11.52 -11.85 -2.80
C ALA A 137 10.37 -11.21 -3.61
N VAL A 138 10.70 -10.28 -4.52
CA VAL A 138 9.71 -9.62 -5.38
C VAL A 138 9.35 -10.51 -6.57
N LEU A 139 10.34 -11.17 -7.18
CA LEU A 139 10.11 -12.10 -8.29
C LEU A 139 9.27 -13.30 -7.85
N ALA A 140 9.42 -13.76 -6.60
CA ALA A 140 8.61 -14.84 -6.03
C ALA A 140 7.10 -14.52 -6.02
N LEU A 141 6.72 -13.23 -6.02
CA LEU A 141 5.32 -12.80 -6.08
C LEU A 141 4.68 -12.96 -7.46
N LEU A 142 5.50 -13.00 -8.53
CA LEU A 142 5.02 -13.10 -9.91
C LEU A 142 4.62 -14.54 -10.31
N GLY A 143 5.02 -15.54 -9.51
CA GLY A 143 4.66 -16.95 -9.68
C GLY A 143 5.82 -17.83 -10.15
N LYS A 144 5.64 -19.16 -10.11
CA LYS A 144 6.70 -20.14 -10.40
C LYS A 144 7.07 -20.15 -11.90
N GLY A 145 8.36 -20.02 -12.20
CA GLY A 145 8.96 -20.28 -13.52
C GLY A 145 8.87 -19.15 -14.56
N ARG A 146 8.31 -17.98 -14.21
CA ARG A 146 7.91 -16.97 -15.21
C ARG A 146 8.92 -15.89 -15.55
N ASN A 147 10.07 -15.87 -14.87
CA ASN A 147 11.14 -14.88 -15.07
C ASN A 147 12.50 -15.52 -15.39
N GLN A 148 12.52 -16.74 -15.94
CA GLN A 148 13.78 -17.40 -16.34
C GLN A 148 14.66 -16.51 -17.23
N ALA A 149 14.05 -15.66 -18.05
CA ALA A 149 14.75 -14.70 -18.90
C ALA A 149 15.66 -13.74 -18.12
N PHE A 150 15.37 -13.45 -16.85
CA PHE A 150 16.15 -12.55 -15.99
C PHE A 150 16.86 -13.29 -14.86
N ALA A 151 16.92 -14.62 -14.89
CA ALA A 151 17.52 -15.40 -13.80
C ALA A 151 19.03 -15.13 -13.67
N GLU A 152 19.74 -15.04 -14.79
CA GLU A 152 21.21 -14.86 -14.80
C GLU A 152 21.61 -13.40 -14.65
N ARG A 153 20.82 -12.48 -15.22
CA ARG A 153 21.10 -11.04 -15.15
C ARG A 153 19.82 -10.20 -15.03
N PRO A 154 19.83 -9.14 -14.22
CA PRO A 154 18.71 -8.21 -14.11
C PRO A 154 18.44 -7.50 -15.44
N PRO A 155 17.20 -7.10 -15.73
CA PRO A 155 16.92 -6.21 -16.87
C PRO A 155 17.59 -4.86 -16.66
N THR A 156 18.01 -4.24 -17.77
CA THR A 156 18.53 -2.85 -17.77
C THR A 156 17.38 -1.85 -17.73
N PHE A 157 16.26 -2.19 -18.38
CA PHE A 157 15.10 -1.36 -18.54
C PHE A 157 13.84 -2.09 -18.11
N VAL A 158 12.90 -1.35 -17.52
CA VAL A 158 11.53 -1.83 -17.28
C VAL A 158 10.57 -0.78 -17.82
N LYS A 159 9.60 -1.19 -18.62
CA LYS A 159 8.51 -0.33 -19.09
C LYS A 159 7.16 -0.89 -18.67
N VAL A 160 6.14 -0.04 -18.74
CA VAL A 160 4.76 -0.45 -18.45
C VAL A 160 3.84 -0.01 -19.57
N SER A 161 3.12 -0.97 -20.11
CA SER A 161 2.12 -0.78 -21.15
C SER A 161 0.73 -1.05 -20.60
N ARG A 162 -0.27 -0.32 -21.10
CA ARG A 162 -1.67 -0.53 -20.75
C ARG A 162 -2.41 -1.24 -21.87
N TRP A 163 -3.21 -2.21 -21.49
CA TRP A 163 -4.01 -3.04 -22.38
C TRP A 163 -5.44 -3.14 -21.87
N SER A 164 -6.40 -3.19 -22.78
CA SER A 164 -7.79 -3.49 -22.48
C SER A 164 -8.10 -4.93 -22.85
N TYR A 165 -8.46 -5.76 -21.87
CA TYR A 165 -8.82 -7.16 -22.05
C TYR A 165 -10.34 -7.35 -22.11
N ASN A 166 -10.77 -8.26 -22.97
CA ASN A 166 -12.15 -8.69 -23.15
C ASN A 166 -12.22 -10.22 -23.15
N PHE A 167 -13.21 -10.79 -22.45
CA PHE A 167 -13.41 -12.24 -22.45
C PHE A 167 -13.83 -12.72 -23.83
N THR A 168 -13.27 -13.84 -24.25
CA THR A 168 -13.75 -14.61 -25.38
C THR A 168 -15.14 -15.19 -25.08
N ARG A 169 -16.04 -15.18 -26.08
CA ARG A 169 -17.43 -15.65 -25.94
C ARG A 169 -17.71 -16.96 -26.66
N SER A 170 -16.89 -17.29 -27.65
CA SER A 170 -17.00 -18.50 -28.43
C SER A 170 -15.96 -19.50 -27.95
N SER A 171 -16.37 -20.76 -27.77
CA SER A 171 -15.43 -21.87 -27.51
C SER A 171 -14.61 -22.27 -28.74
N ALA A 172 -14.89 -21.67 -29.90
CA ALA A 172 -14.15 -21.93 -31.14
C ALA A 172 -12.85 -21.12 -31.23
N ASP A 173 -12.71 -20.06 -30.45
CA ASP A 173 -11.50 -19.24 -30.43
C ASP A 173 -10.44 -19.92 -29.54
N ALA A 174 -9.19 -19.92 -30.00
CA ALA A 174 -8.08 -20.54 -29.27
C ALA A 174 -7.64 -19.71 -28.03
N GLU A 175 -7.96 -18.42 -28.02
CA GLU A 175 -7.59 -17.47 -26.97
C GLU A 175 -8.70 -17.34 -25.93
N TRP A 176 -8.34 -17.27 -24.65
CA TRP A 176 -9.27 -17.02 -23.53
C TRP A 176 -9.69 -15.55 -23.43
N TRP A 177 -8.91 -14.65 -24.03
CA TRP A 177 -9.10 -13.22 -23.98
C TRP A 177 -8.68 -12.55 -25.28
N GLY A 178 -9.49 -11.64 -25.79
CA GLY A 178 -9.04 -10.62 -26.72
C GLY A 178 -8.40 -9.45 -25.98
N ARG A 179 -7.36 -8.84 -26.54
CA ARG A 179 -6.75 -7.63 -25.95
C ARG A 179 -6.47 -6.55 -27.00
N THR A 180 -6.62 -5.30 -26.58
CA THR A 180 -6.29 -4.11 -27.38
C THR A 180 -5.23 -3.29 -26.64
N TYR A 181 -4.22 -2.81 -27.36
CA TYR A 181 -3.21 -1.93 -26.80
C TYR A 181 -3.79 -0.53 -26.64
N ASP A 182 -3.75 0.00 -25.41
CA ASP A 182 -4.27 1.34 -25.11
C ASP A 182 -3.18 2.40 -25.21
N GLY A 183 -1.93 2.02 -24.93
CA GLY A 183 -0.79 2.93 -24.95
C GLY A 183 0.28 2.60 -23.92
N GLU A 184 1.35 3.40 -23.95
CA GLU A 184 2.41 3.33 -22.96
C GLU A 184 1.94 4.00 -21.67
N HIS A 185 1.93 3.26 -20.57
CA HIS A 185 1.54 3.78 -19.27
C HIS A 185 2.73 4.42 -18.55
N LEU A 186 3.93 3.85 -18.75
CA LEU A 186 5.17 4.35 -18.20
C LEU A 186 6.31 4.15 -19.18
N ARG A 187 7.09 5.20 -19.37
CA ARG A 187 8.33 5.15 -20.16
C ARG A 187 9.30 4.10 -19.62
N PRO A 188 10.19 3.57 -20.47
CA PRO A 188 11.32 2.78 -20.02
C PRO A 188 12.07 3.48 -18.87
N LEU A 189 12.08 2.82 -17.72
CA LEU A 189 12.82 3.21 -16.52
C LEU A 189 14.09 2.39 -16.42
N ARG A 190 15.11 3.01 -15.84
CA ARG A 190 16.36 2.34 -15.43
C ARG A 190 16.54 2.49 -13.93
N LYS A 191 17.38 1.63 -13.34
CA LYS A 191 17.67 1.68 -11.90
C LYS A 191 18.31 3.01 -11.46
N ASP A 192 19.06 3.65 -12.36
CA ASP A 192 19.82 4.88 -12.17
C ASP A 192 19.04 6.14 -12.61
N ASP A 193 17.76 6.00 -12.96
CA ASP A 193 16.90 7.13 -13.33
C ASP A 193 16.71 8.09 -12.14
N GLU A 194 17.14 9.34 -12.32
CA GLU A 194 17.14 10.35 -11.25
C GLU A 194 15.73 10.66 -10.73
N ALA A 195 14.73 10.70 -11.61
CA ALA A 195 13.35 10.97 -11.22
C ALA A 195 12.79 9.81 -10.38
N LEU A 196 13.06 8.57 -10.80
CA LEU A 196 12.69 7.39 -10.01
C LEU A 196 13.39 7.41 -8.64
N GLN A 197 14.69 7.65 -8.62
CA GLN A 197 15.50 7.71 -7.40
C GLN A 197 14.99 8.77 -6.41
N SER A 198 14.64 9.98 -6.90
CA SER A 198 14.08 11.05 -6.06
C SER A 198 12.77 10.61 -5.42
N ILE A 199 11.82 10.09 -6.22
CA ILE A 199 10.51 9.65 -5.71
C ILE A 199 10.68 8.55 -4.66
N LEU A 200 11.59 7.61 -4.86
CA LEU A 200 11.83 6.52 -3.90
C LEU A 200 12.47 7.00 -2.60
N ARG A 201 13.36 8.00 -2.64
CA ARG A 201 13.93 8.63 -1.44
C ARG A 201 12.88 9.44 -0.68
N GLU A 202 12.10 10.26 -1.38
CA GLU A 202 10.99 11.04 -0.82
C GLU A 202 9.92 10.15 -0.19
N SER A 203 9.69 8.96 -0.78
CA SER A 203 8.76 7.96 -0.25
C SER A 203 9.35 7.15 0.92
N GLY A 204 10.63 7.34 1.26
CA GLY A 204 11.31 6.63 2.33
C GLY A 204 11.68 5.18 2.01
N TYR A 205 11.59 4.75 0.74
CA TYR A 205 11.97 3.39 0.32
C TYR A 205 13.47 3.23 0.15
N LEU A 206 14.12 4.26 -0.40
CA LEU A 206 15.57 4.36 -0.37
C LEU A 206 15.94 5.15 0.87
N LYS A 207 16.54 4.47 1.86
CA LYS A 207 17.25 5.19 2.90
C LYS A 207 18.34 6.00 2.21
N ALA A 208 18.33 7.32 2.41
CA ALA A 208 19.54 8.10 2.15
C ALA A 208 20.69 7.37 2.87
N GLU A 209 21.87 7.30 2.25
CA GLU A 209 23.07 6.92 2.97
C GLU A 209 23.08 7.76 4.23
N THR A 210 22.78 7.10 5.35
CA THR A 210 22.82 7.73 6.64
C THR A 210 24.31 7.79 6.88
N HIS A 211 24.93 8.91 6.51
CA HIS A 211 26.14 9.32 7.18
C HIS A 211 25.72 9.50 8.64
N LEU A 212 25.75 8.41 9.39
CA LEU A 212 25.68 8.47 10.84
C LEU A 212 26.82 9.42 11.18
N GLU A 213 26.47 10.59 11.72
CA GLU A 213 27.46 11.58 12.12
C GLU A 213 28.40 10.83 13.06
N THR A 214 29.61 10.54 12.60
CA THR A 214 30.59 9.86 13.43
C THR A 214 30.95 10.79 14.58
N ALA A 215 31.51 10.27 15.67
CA ALA A 215 32.00 11.13 16.74
C ALA A 215 32.99 12.19 16.19
N GLU A 216 33.75 11.83 15.14
CA GLU A 216 34.67 12.71 14.44
C GLU A 216 33.94 13.81 13.64
N ASP A 217 32.90 13.46 12.89
CA ASP A 217 32.06 14.44 12.18
C ASP A 217 31.38 15.40 13.15
N TRP A 218 30.89 14.90 14.29
CA TRP A 218 30.26 15.71 15.32
C TRP A 218 31.25 16.67 15.96
N VAL A 219 32.48 16.22 16.24
CA VAL A 219 33.57 17.08 16.76
C VAL A 219 33.94 18.14 15.73
N GLU A 220 34.04 17.79 14.46
CA GLU A 220 34.38 18.71 13.37
C GLU A 220 33.27 19.76 13.16
N ASN A 221 31.99 19.33 13.17
CA ASN A 221 30.83 20.22 13.11
C ASN A 221 30.72 21.14 14.33
N SER A 222 31.02 20.63 15.52
CA SER A 222 31.02 21.41 16.76
C SER A 222 32.14 22.46 16.76
N ARG A 223 33.33 22.10 16.27
CA ARG A 223 34.44 23.05 16.05
C ARG A 223 34.08 24.11 15.02
N ARG A 224 33.43 23.73 13.91
CA ARG A 224 32.94 24.68 12.90
C ARG A 224 31.89 25.63 13.47
N ARG A 225 30.93 25.13 14.26
CA ARG A 225 29.92 25.94 14.95
C ARG A 225 30.56 26.89 15.96
N SER A 226 31.54 26.42 16.74
CA SER A 226 32.31 27.23 17.69
C SER A 226 33.13 28.31 16.99
N ARG A 227 33.75 28.02 15.84
CA ARG A 227 34.45 29.03 15.02
C ARG A 227 33.48 30.07 14.44
N ARG A 228 32.26 29.65 14.09
CA ARG A 228 31.18 30.53 13.60
C ARG A 228 30.59 31.43 14.69
N THR A 229 30.50 30.92 15.92
CA THR A 229 30.02 31.67 17.10
C THR A 229 31.12 32.43 17.82
N GLY A 230 32.39 32.09 17.57
CA GLY A 230 33.56 32.74 18.15
C GLY A 230 33.87 34.15 17.63
N SER A 231 33.05 34.73 16.74
CA SER A 231 33.14 36.15 16.38
C SER A 231 32.22 37.07 17.20
N GLN A 232 31.35 36.52 18.06
CA GLN A 232 30.60 37.31 19.06
C GLN A 232 30.89 36.76 20.46
N GLY A 233 31.46 37.62 21.30
CA GLY A 233 32.13 37.26 22.56
C GLY A 233 31.26 36.57 23.62
N GLY A 234 31.96 35.87 24.53
CA GLY A 234 31.41 35.38 25.80
C GLY A 234 31.22 33.87 25.95
N GLY A 235 32.12 33.02 25.44
CA GLY A 235 31.91 31.57 25.34
C GLY A 235 32.25 30.70 26.57
N ALA A 236 32.92 31.22 27.60
CA ALA A 236 33.39 30.37 28.70
C ALA A 236 32.35 30.16 29.83
N SER A 237 31.35 31.04 29.98
CA SER A 237 30.38 30.97 31.09
C SER A 237 29.19 30.04 30.80
N ASN A 238 28.79 29.85 29.54
CA ASN A 238 27.55 29.13 29.21
C ASN A 238 27.71 27.60 29.13
N VAL A 239 28.90 27.09 28.79
CA VAL A 239 29.16 25.63 28.71
C VAL A 239 29.24 24.98 30.10
N TRP A 240 29.76 25.72 31.09
CA TRP A 240 29.83 25.26 32.48
C TRP A 240 28.48 25.39 33.21
N ALA A 241 27.57 26.25 32.73
CA ALA A 241 26.24 26.40 33.29
C ALA A 241 25.34 25.20 32.95
N SER A 242 25.39 24.68 31.72
CA SER A 242 24.57 23.52 31.31
C SER A 242 25.00 22.21 31.97
N HIS A 243 26.30 21.99 32.16
CA HIS A 243 26.80 20.78 32.83
C HIS A 243 26.40 20.72 34.31
N ARG A 244 26.26 21.88 34.98
CA ARG A 244 25.82 21.93 36.38
C ARG A 244 24.31 21.69 36.53
N SER A 245 23.49 22.13 35.57
CA SER A 245 22.04 21.86 35.60
C SER A 245 21.73 20.38 35.39
N ASP A 246 22.45 19.69 34.50
CA ASP A 246 22.19 18.28 34.20
C ASP A 246 22.58 17.37 35.37
N LEU A 247 23.68 17.67 36.07
CA LEU A 247 24.08 16.96 37.30
C LEU A 247 23.11 17.19 38.46
N LEU A 248 22.55 18.41 38.59
CA LEU A 248 21.53 18.71 39.60
C LEU A 248 20.22 17.98 39.33
N LEU A 249 19.79 17.91 38.05
CA LEU A 249 18.61 17.15 37.64
C LEU A 249 18.77 15.64 37.86
N ALA A 250 19.97 15.10 37.59
CA ALA A 250 20.30 13.69 37.86
C ALA A 250 20.32 13.37 39.37
N LEU A 251 20.85 14.27 40.20
CA LEU A 251 20.86 14.11 41.66
C LEU A 251 19.44 14.21 42.26
N LEU A 252 18.61 15.13 41.76
CA LEU A 252 17.21 15.27 42.17
C LEU A 252 16.37 14.04 41.81
N THR A 253 16.58 13.46 40.61
CA THR A 253 15.88 12.22 40.23
C THR A 253 16.31 11.04 41.08
N LEU A 254 17.60 10.90 41.40
CA LEU A 254 18.09 9.86 42.32
C LEU A 254 17.50 10.02 43.73
N LEU A 255 17.43 11.25 44.26
CA LEU A 255 16.87 11.55 45.58
C LEU A 255 15.35 11.32 45.66
N LEU A 256 14.62 11.43 44.55
CA LEU A 256 13.18 11.17 44.51
C LEU A 256 12.83 9.67 44.36
N ILE A 257 13.72 8.89 43.72
CA ILE A 257 13.50 7.46 43.44
C ILE A 257 13.98 6.56 44.59
N LEU A 258 15.03 6.96 45.32
CA LEU A 258 15.57 6.17 46.42
C LEU A 258 14.59 5.95 47.60
N PRO A 259 13.82 6.95 48.08
CA PRO A 259 12.87 6.75 49.18
C PRO A 259 11.67 5.87 48.80
N THR A 260 11.23 5.95 47.54
CA THR A 260 10.12 5.14 47.00
C THR A 260 10.52 3.68 46.80
N GLY A 261 11.76 3.42 46.35
CA GLY A 261 12.31 2.07 46.28
C GLY A 261 12.47 1.40 47.65
N VAL A 262 12.96 2.13 48.66
CA VAL A 262 13.17 1.58 50.02
C VAL A 262 11.85 1.26 50.74
N ARG A 263 10.78 2.05 50.52
CA ARG A 263 9.44 1.74 51.06
C ARG A 263 8.85 0.46 50.47
N CYS A 264 9.01 0.25 49.15
CA CYS A 264 8.49 -0.93 48.45
C CYS A 264 9.17 -2.23 48.92
N VAL A 265 10.47 -2.20 49.22
CA VAL A 265 11.22 -3.36 49.71
C VAL A 265 10.90 -3.70 51.17
N ARG A 266 10.53 -2.72 51.99
CA ARG A 266 10.19 -2.93 53.41
C ARG A 266 8.82 -3.60 53.59
N ASP A 267 7.84 -3.29 52.74
CA ASP A 267 6.52 -3.94 52.75
C ASP A 267 6.59 -5.40 52.25
N LEU A 268 7.49 -5.71 51.32
CA LEU A 268 7.68 -7.08 50.83
C LEU A 268 8.36 -8.03 51.84
N ARG A 269 9.04 -7.51 52.87
CA ARG A 269 9.68 -8.33 53.93
C ARG A 269 8.87 -8.48 55.21
N GLY A 270 7.73 -7.78 55.37
CA GLY A 270 6.87 -7.87 56.55
C GLY A 270 5.90 -9.07 56.57
N GLY A 271 5.79 -9.83 55.49
CA GLY A 271 4.74 -10.84 55.28
C GLY A 271 5.04 -12.27 55.73
N ARG A 272 5.94 -12.53 56.70
CA ARG A 272 6.13 -13.87 57.26
C ARG A 272 6.52 -13.83 58.74
N THR A 273 5.53 -13.99 59.63
CA THR A 273 5.74 -14.68 60.92
C THR A 273 4.42 -15.14 61.58
N LYS A 274 4.27 -16.47 61.62
CA LYS A 274 3.77 -17.34 62.71
C LYS A 274 2.35 -17.17 63.31
N ARG A 275 1.53 -18.22 63.16
CA ARG A 275 0.73 -18.89 64.23
C ARG A 275 0.81 -20.41 63.95
N LYS A 276 1.54 -21.25 64.72
CA LYS A 276 1.19 -21.94 66.00
C LYS A 276 -0.22 -22.58 65.92
N THR A 277 -0.39 -23.89 65.73
CA THR A 277 -0.31 -25.02 66.71
C THR A 277 -0.71 -24.63 68.13
N GLU A 278 -1.99 -24.84 68.44
CA GLU A 278 -2.54 -25.65 69.54
C GLU A 278 -3.99 -25.99 69.22
#